data_AF-A0AA38HYZ2-F1
#
_entry.id   AF-A0AA38HYZ2-F1
#
_cell.length_a   1.000
_cell.length_b   1.000
_cell.length_c   1.000
_cell.angle_alpha   90.00
_cell.angle_beta   90.00
_cell.angle_gamma   90.00
#
_symmetry.space_group_name_H-M   'P 1'
#
loop_
_entity.id
_entity.type
_entity.pdbx_description
1 polymer ?
#
loop_
_entity_poly.entity_id
_entity_poly.type
_entity_poly.pdbx_seq_one_letter_code
_entity_poly.pdbx_strand_id
1 'polypeptide(L)'
;MNVYLFAVILLVCVFTINAVPRNKAQCISGQYKNEGCSSCRCINGKWSCISNSGRCPPSQRAKRDEFTCTPGQTFKKDCNTCTCTQDGKNAICTLKRCNVVANVTQ
;
A
#
# COMPACT_ATOMS: atom_id res chain seq x y z
N MET A 1 33.78 -24.76 -24.99
CA MET A 1 33.81 -23.46 -24.25
C MET A 1 32.60 -22.56 -24.54
N ASN A 2 32.03 -22.55 -25.75
CA ASN A 2 30.91 -21.67 -26.10
C ASN A 2 29.54 -22.05 -25.51
N VAL A 3 29.17 -23.34 -25.50
CA VAL A 3 27.83 -23.77 -25.05
C VAL A 3 27.57 -23.45 -23.57
N TYR A 4 28.60 -23.64 -22.74
CA TYR A 4 28.53 -23.33 -21.31
C TYR A 4 28.42 -21.82 -21.08
N LEU A 5 29.14 -21.02 -21.87
CA LEU A 5 29.07 -19.56 -21.80
C LEU A 5 27.68 -19.03 -22.19
N PHE A 6 27.07 -19.55 -23.25
CA PHE A 6 25.69 -19.21 -23.63
C PHE A 6 24.65 -19.63 -22.58
N ALA A 7 24.81 -20.82 -21.99
CA ALA A 7 23.94 -21.30 -20.91
C ALA A 7 24.03 -20.42 -19.66
N VAL A 8 25.24 -19.99 -19.27
CA VAL A 8 25.46 -19.08 -18.14
C VAL A 8 24.85 -17.70 -18.41
N ILE A 9 25.00 -17.15 -19.62
CA ILE A 9 24.40 -15.87 -20.00
C ILE A 9 22.86 -15.95 -19.94
N LEU A 10 22.26 -17.01 -20.46
CA LEU A 10 20.81 -17.22 -20.39
C LEU A 10 20.31 -17.34 -18.94
N LEU A 11 20.99 -18.13 -18.10
CA LEU A 11 20.63 -18.28 -16.69
C LEU A 11 20.75 -16.95 -15.93
N VAL A 12 21.86 -16.22 -16.11
CA VAL A 12 22.06 -14.90 -15.48
C VAL A 12 20.99 -13.90 -15.94
N CYS A 13 20.66 -13.86 -17.24
CA CYS A 13 19.56 -13.05 -17.75
C CYS A 13 18.22 -13.43 -17.11
N VAL A 14 17.89 -14.71 -16.99
CA VAL A 14 16.64 -15.15 -16.36
C VAL A 14 16.58 -14.72 -14.89
N PHE A 15 17.67 -14.85 -14.13
CA PHE A 15 17.73 -14.40 -12.73
C PHE A 15 17.59 -12.87 -12.59
N THR A 16 18.17 -12.09 -13.51
CA THR A 16 18.04 -10.61 -13.48
C THR A 16 16.68 -10.12 -13.96
N ILE A 17 16.01 -10.81 -14.91
CA ILE A 17 14.65 -10.45 -15.37
C ILE A 17 13.60 -10.67 -14.26
N ASN A 18 13.78 -11.68 -13.41
CA ASN A 18 12.86 -11.98 -12.30
C ASN A 18 13.01 -11.03 -11.09
N ALA A 19 14.10 -10.26 -11.01
CA ALA A 19 14.32 -9.27 -9.96
C ALA A 19 13.62 -7.94 -10.30
N VAL A 20 12.30 -7.98 -10.54
CA VAL A 20 11.51 -6.75 -10.71
C VAL A 20 11.33 -6.09 -9.34
N PRO A 21 11.86 -4.88 -9.08
CA PRO A 21 11.60 -4.18 -7.84
C PRO A 21 10.10 -3.88 -7.74
N ARG A 22 9.49 -4.26 -6.61
CA ARG A 22 8.05 -4.15 -6.33
C ARG A 22 7.52 -2.71 -6.18
N ASN A 23 8.34 -1.70 -6.46
CA ASN A 23 8.01 -0.27 -6.40
C ASN A 23 7.78 0.32 -7.79
N LYS A 24 7.03 -0.38 -8.65
CA LYS A 24 6.52 0.24 -9.87
C LYS A 24 5.44 1.24 -9.49
N ALA A 25 5.59 2.49 -9.95
CA ALA A 25 4.53 3.48 -9.85
C ALA A 25 3.22 2.89 -10.41
N GLN A 26 2.11 3.05 -9.68
CA GLN A 26 0.79 2.54 -10.09
C GLN A 26 0.17 3.39 -11.21
N CYS A 27 0.67 4.61 -11.40
CA CYS A 27 0.21 5.57 -12.38
C CYS A 27 1.29 6.62 -12.66
N ILE A 28 1.09 7.42 -13.70
CA ILE A 28 1.97 8.54 -14.06
C ILE A 28 1.37 9.83 -13.51
N SER A 29 2.19 10.67 -12.84
CA SER A 29 1.73 11.93 -12.24
C SER A 29 0.98 12.81 -13.25
N GLY A 30 -0.18 13.32 -12.84
CA GLY A 30 -1.05 14.12 -13.70
C GLY A 30 -2.10 13.29 -14.47
N GLN A 31 -2.05 11.96 -14.43
CA GLN A 31 -3.15 11.14 -14.94
C GLN A 31 -4.42 11.26 -14.08
N TYR A 32 -5.56 11.02 -14.71
CA TYR A 32 -6.88 11.00 -14.08
C TYR A 32 -7.62 9.72 -14.42
N LYS A 33 -8.44 9.23 -13.48
CA LYS A 33 -9.42 8.17 -13.72
C LYS A 33 -10.61 8.34 -12.81
N ASN A 34 -11.71 7.66 -13.13
CA ASN A 34 -12.83 7.49 -12.23
C ASN A 34 -12.91 6.02 -11.81
N GLU A 35 -13.16 5.77 -10.53
CA GLU A 35 -13.41 4.43 -9.98
C GLU A 35 -14.77 4.45 -9.26
N GLY A 36 -15.77 3.86 -9.91
CA GLY A 36 -17.16 4.01 -9.51
C GLY A 36 -17.55 5.50 -9.51
N CYS A 37 -17.97 5.99 -8.34
CA CYS A 37 -18.38 7.39 -8.14
C CYS A 37 -17.23 8.30 -7.63
N SER A 38 -16.02 7.77 -7.47
CA SER A 38 -14.84 8.54 -7.02
C SER A 38 -13.99 9.01 -8.21
N SER A 39 -13.59 10.28 -8.20
CA SER A 39 -12.61 10.82 -9.15
C SER A 39 -11.21 10.79 -8.56
N CYS A 40 -10.25 10.29 -9.33
CA CYS A 40 -8.88 10.07 -8.91
C CYS A 40 -7.89 10.85 -9.76
N ARG A 41 -6.88 11.43 -9.10
CA ARG A 41 -5.70 12.01 -9.74
C ARG A 41 -4.46 11.24 -9.30
N CYS A 42 -3.54 11.00 -10.22
CA CYS A 42 -2.25 10.43 -9.89
C CYS A 42 -1.32 11.50 -9.31
N ILE A 43 -0.82 11.27 -8.10
CA ILE A 43 0.12 12.15 -7.40
C ILE A 43 1.25 11.26 -6.88
N ASN A 44 2.50 11.57 -7.25
CA ASN A 44 3.70 10.84 -6.83
C ASN A 44 3.63 9.32 -7.10
N GLY A 45 3.07 8.94 -8.26
CA GLY A 45 2.97 7.54 -8.67
C GLY A 45 1.88 6.72 -7.98
N LYS A 46 1.00 7.36 -7.18
CA LYS A 46 -0.14 6.71 -6.50
C LYS A 46 -1.46 7.41 -6.84
N TRP A 47 -2.54 6.63 -6.91
CA TRP A 47 -3.89 7.17 -7.10
C TRP A 47 -4.40 7.84 -5.83
N SER A 48 -4.65 9.14 -5.91
CA SER A 48 -5.33 9.92 -4.89
C SER A 48 -6.78 10.15 -5.32
N CYS A 49 -7.70 9.38 -4.75
CA CYS A 49 -9.11 9.42 -5.08
C CYS A 49 -9.89 10.25 -4.06
N ILE A 50 -10.73 11.16 -4.55
CA ILE A 50 -11.65 11.91 -3.73
C ILE A 50 -12.87 11.03 -3.49
N SER A 51 -13.01 10.51 -2.28
CA SER A 51 -14.19 9.74 -1.90
C SER A 51 -15.37 10.69 -1.67
N ASN A 52 -16.28 10.78 -2.63
CA ASN A 52 -17.59 11.43 -2.46
C ASN A 52 -18.53 10.53 -1.64
N SER A 53 -18.06 9.97 -0.52
CA SER A 53 -18.76 8.94 0.25
C SER A 53 -20.17 9.34 0.70
N GLY A 54 -20.43 10.64 0.90
CA GLY A 54 -21.76 11.18 1.20
C GLY A 54 -22.72 11.30 0.01
N ARG A 55 -22.24 11.24 -1.23
CA ARG A 55 -23.06 11.30 -2.46
C ARG A 55 -22.99 10.02 -3.30
N CYS A 56 -22.07 9.11 -2.99
CA CYS A 56 -21.96 7.85 -3.71
C CYS A 56 -22.97 6.82 -3.19
N PRO A 57 -23.70 6.15 -4.10
CA PRO A 57 -24.52 5.00 -3.77
C PRO A 57 -23.71 3.95 -2.99
N PRO A 58 -24.29 3.25 -2.00
CA PRO A 58 -23.58 2.23 -1.23
C PRO A 58 -22.86 1.19 -2.09
N SER A 59 -23.41 0.85 -3.26
CA SER A 59 -22.85 -0.10 -4.22
C SER A 59 -21.59 0.37 -4.94
N GLN A 60 -21.28 1.67 -4.94
CA GLN A 60 -20.16 2.26 -5.69
C GLN A 60 -19.12 2.94 -4.80
N ARG A 61 -19.25 2.80 -3.47
CA ARG A 61 -18.23 3.27 -2.53
C ARG A 61 -17.02 2.36 -2.65
N ALA A 62 -15.83 2.93 -2.84
CA ALA A 62 -14.59 2.17 -2.81
C ALA A 62 -14.53 1.38 -1.49
N LYS A 63 -14.41 0.05 -1.58
CA LYS A 63 -14.23 -0.81 -0.40
C LYS A 63 -12.88 -0.42 0.21
N ARG A 64 -12.90 0.12 1.42
CA ARG A 64 -11.67 0.36 2.17
C ARG A 64 -11.00 -0.99 2.37
N ASP A 65 -9.67 -1.03 2.27
CA ASP A 65 -8.90 -2.23 2.63
C ASP A 65 -9.39 -2.70 4.00
N GLU A 66 -9.76 -3.97 4.06
CA GLU A 66 -10.32 -4.55 5.27
C GLU A 66 -9.19 -4.70 6.28
N PHE A 67 -9.26 -3.92 7.37
CA PHE A 67 -8.31 -4.04 8.47
C PHE A 67 -8.57 -5.35 9.20
N THR A 68 -7.51 -6.16 9.35
CA THR A 68 -7.55 -7.40 10.11
C THR A 68 -6.33 -7.51 11.02
N CYS A 69 -6.52 -8.12 12.18
CA CYS A 69 -5.47 -8.43 13.15
C CYS A 69 -5.79 -9.74 13.88
N THR A 70 -4.79 -10.36 14.50
CA THR A 70 -5.01 -11.58 15.29
C THR A 70 -5.73 -11.21 16.60
N PRO A 71 -6.86 -11.85 16.96
CA PRO A 71 -7.56 -11.59 18.22
C PRO A 71 -6.64 -11.57 19.44
N GLY A 72 -6.74 -10.53 20.26
CA GLY A 72 -5.90 -10.34 21.45
C GLY A 72 -4.44 -9.92 21.18
N GLN A 73 -4.00 -9.89 19.92
CA GLN A 73 -2.65 -9.44 19.57
C GLN A 73 -2.45 -7.99 19.96
N THR A 74 -1.30 -7.72 20.57
CA THR A 74 -0.85 -6.35 20.84
C THR A 74 0.21 -5.93 19.82
N PHE A 75 0.07 -4.74 19.24
CA PHE A 75 0.96 -4.20 18.23
C PHE A 75 1.15 -2.69 18.40
N LYS A 76 2.14 -2.12 17.70
CA LYS A 76 2.38 -0.67 17.67
C LYS A 76 1.81 -0.06 16.39
N LYS A 77 1.04 1.02 16.55
CA LYS A 77 0.61 1.90 15.46
C LYS A 77 1.15 3.29 15.77
N ASP A 78 2.15 3.72 14.99
CA ASP A 78 2.98 4.87 15.33
C ASP A 78 3.57 4.68 16.75
N CYS A 79 3.42 5.67 17.63
CA CYS A 79 3.84 5.56 19.03
C CYS A 79 2.82 4.85 19.94
N ASN A 80 1.61 4.60 19.46
CA ASN A 80 0.51 4.03 20.24
C ASN A 80 0.58 2.52 20.32
N THR A 81 0.26 1.98 21.50
CA THR A 81 0.05 0.55 21.69
C THR A 81 -1.40 0.23 21.39
N CYS A 82 -1.65 -0.77 20.56
CA CYS A 82 -2.97 -1.21 20.14
C CYS A 82 -3.15 -2.68 20.49
N THR A 83 -4.35 -3.06 20.95
CA THR A 83 -4.74 -4.45 21.19
C THR A 83 -5.92 -4.79 20.29
N CYS A 84 -5.80 -5.88 19.54
CA CYS A 84 -6.81 -6.36 18.62
C CYS A 84 -8.04 -6.90 19.38
N THR A 85 -9.23 -6.54 18.92
CA THR A 85 -10.50 -7.08 19.46
C THR A 85 -10.70 -8.54 19.06
N GLN A 86 -11.62 -9.22 19.75
CA GLN A 86 -11.86 -10.66 19.55
C GLN A 86 -12.40 -11.00 18.15
N ASP A 87 -13.04 -10.05 17.46
CA ASP A 87 -13.54 -10.21 16.09
C ASP A 87 -12.42 -10.10 15.04
N GLY A 88 -11.19 -9.71 15.42
CA GLY A 88 -10.07 -9.52 14.52
C GLY A 88 -10.21 -8.34 13.55
N LYS A 89 -11.24 -7.49 13.72
CA LYS A 89 -11.59 -6.41 12.76
C LYS A 89 -11.38 -5.01 13.31
N ASN A 90 -11.10 -4.89 14.61
CA ASN A 90 -10.88 -3.62 15.26
C ASN A 90 -9.69 -3.72 16.22
N ALA A 91 -9.19 -2.57 16.67
CA ALA A 91 -8.16 -2.52 17.69
C ALA A 91 -8.40 -1.32 18.61
N ILE A 92 -8.17 -1.51 19.90
CA ILE A 92 -8.23 -0.47 20.92
C ILE A 92 -6.81 0.03 21.13
N CYS A 93 -6.57 1.31 20.91
CA CYS A 93 -5.24 1.91 20.99
C CYS A 93 -5.16 2.95 22.12
N THR A 94 -3.95 3.12 22.66
CA THR A 94 -3.64 4.30 23.49
C THR A 94 -3.75 5.59 22.66
N LEU A 95 -3.87 6.74 23.33
CA LEU A 95 -4.01 8.07 22.70
C LEU A 95 -2.82 8.98 23.03
N LYS A 96 -1.60 8.53 22.74
CA LYS A 96 -0.39 9.34 22.81
C LYS A 96 -0.31 10.24 21.59
N ARG A 97 0.06 11.52 21.79
CA ARG A 97 0.46 12.41 20.71
C ARG A 97 1.80 11.93 20.15
N CYS A 98 1.80 11.40 18.93
CA CYS A 98 3.02 10.94 18.27
C CYS A 98 3.67 12.11 17.55
N ASN A 99 4.93 12.38 17.85
CA ASN A 99 5.73 13.27 17.03
C ASN A 99 6.00 12.56 15.71
N VAL A 100 5.41 13.05 14.62
CA VAL A 100 5.89 12.74 13.27
C VAL A 100 7.23 13.45 13.16
N VAL A 101 8.29 12.80 13.62
CA VAL A 101 9.64 13.19 13.20
C VAL A 101 9.69 12.80 11.73
N ALA A 102 9.21 13.70 10.87
CA ALA A 102 9.67 13.71 9.50
C ALA A 102 11.18 13.79 9.62
N ASN A 103 11.87 12.72 9.23
CA ASN A 103 13.31 12.77 9.00
C ASN A 103 13.52 13.77 7.85
N VAL A 104 13.50 15.06 8.17
CA VAL A 104 14.06 16.11 7.33
C VAL A 104 15.55 15.86 7.46
N THR A 105 16.07 15.08 6.52
CA THR A 105 17.51 15.04 6.26
C THR A 105 17.97 16.48 6.09
N GLN A 106 18.83 16.93 7.00
CA GLN A 106 19.70 18.10 6.81
C GLN A 106 20.65 17.84 5.65
#